data_AF-A0A3P7LHJ6-F1
#
_entry.id   AF-A0A3P7LHJ6-F1
#
_cell.length_a   1.000
_cell.length_b   1.000
_cell.length_c   1.000
_cell.angle_alpha   90.00
_cell.angle_beta   90.00
_cell.angle_gamma   90.00
#
_symmetry.space_group_name_H-M   'P 1'
#
loop_
_entity.id
_entity.type
_entity.pdbx_description
1 polymer ?
#
loop_
_entity_poly.entity_id
_entity_poly.type
_entity_poly.pdbx_seq_one_letter_code
_entity_poly.pdbx_strand_id
1 'polypeptide(L)'
;MVEKQDFASGTSSRSTKLIHGGVRYLQKAVFNLDLEQFNMVREALRERANLLDIAPHLARPLPIMLPVYKPGINPRTNDTAICLPAGCSPTD
;
A
#
# COMPACT_ATOMS: atom_id res chain seq x y z
N MET A 1 -9.40 14.79 -27.59
CA MET A 1 -8.86 13.49 -27.10
C MET A 1 -9.48 12.38 -27.94
N VAL A 2 -8.70 11.41 -28.41
CA VAL A 2 -9.19 10.27 -29.20
C VAL A 2 -8.73 9.00 -28.51
N GLU A 3 -9.68 8.17 -28.09
CA GLU A 3 -9.44 6.85 -27.48
C GLU A 3 -9.68 5.76 -28.52
N LYS A 4 -8.81 4.73 -28.53
CA LYS A 4 -8.94 3.61 -29.47
C LYS A 4 -10.10 2.68 -29.08
N GLN A 5 -10.41 2.61 -27.79
CA GLN A 5 -11.45 1.77 -27.22
C GLN A 5 -12.44 2.64 -26.43
N ASP A 6 -13.04 2.12 -25.37
CA ASP A 6 -13.85 2.88 -24.42
C ASP A 6 -12.96 3.65 -23.42
N PHE A 7 -13.50 4.71 -22.82
CA PHE A 7 -12.78 5.51 -21.85
C PHE A 7 -12.33 4.66 -20.66
N ALA A 8 -11.07 4.84 -20.25
CA ALA A 8 -10.45 4.10 -19.14
C ALA A 8 -10.39 2.56 -19.29
N SER A 9 -10.69 2.00 -20.48
CA SER A 9 -10.76 0.54 -20.70
C SER A 9 -9.41 -0.20 -20.49
N GLY A 10 -8.29 0.52 -20.59
CA GLY A 10 -6.94 0.00 -20.37
C GLY A 10 -6.56 -0.16 -18.89
N THR A 11 -5.31 0.18 -18.56
CA THR A 11 -4.74 0.03 -17.20
C THR A 11 -5.56 0.77 -16.14
N SER A 12 -6.20 1.89 -16.49
CA SER A 12 -7.00 2.71 -15.58
C SER A 12 -8.12 1.92 -14.90
N SER A 13 -8.85 1.08 -15.63
CA SER A 13 -9.91 0.22 -15.07
C SER A 13 -9.39 -1.03 -14.34
N ARG A 14 -8.14 -1.44 -14.62
CA ARG A 14 -7.53 -2.69 -14.15
C ARG A 14 -6.55 -2.50 -12.97
N SER A 15 -6.57 -1.33 -12.34
CA SER A 15 -5.81 -1.09 -11.12
C SER A 15 -6.43 -1.79 -9.91
N THR A 16 -5.71 -1.81 -8.79
CA THR A 16 -6.21 -2.22 -7.46
C THR A 16 -7.30 -1.28 -6.93
N LYS A 17 -7.55 -0.15 -7.61
CA LYS A 17 -8.48 0.91 -7.20
C LYS A 17 -8.14 1.48 -5.82
N LEU A 18 -6.84 1.56 -5.52
CA LEU A 18 -6.30 2.13 -4.29
C LEU A 18 -5.32 3.24 -4.61
N ILE A 19 -5.55 4.41 -4.02
CA ILE A 19 -4.60 5.52 -4.06
C ILE A 19 -3.80 5.46 -2.77
N HIS A 20 -2.52 5.15 -2.90
CA HIS A 20 -1.61 5.01 -1.78
C HIS A 20 -0.33 5.81 -2.00
N GLY A 21 0.24 6.34 -0.92
CA GLY A 21 1.52 7.06 -0.97
C GLY A 21 2.73 6.19 -1.32
N GLY A 22 2.56 4.87 -1.39
CA GLY A 22 3.66 3.96 -1.77
C GLY A 22 4.66 3.74 -0.64
N VAL A 23 4.17 3.40 0.56
CA VAL A 23 4.96 3.21 1.80
C VAL A 23 6.21 2.34 1.59
N ARG A 24 6.13 1.33 0.72
CA ARG A 24 7.28 0.47 0.35
C ARG A 24 8.48 1.26 -0.17
N TYR A 25 8.26 2.34 -0.92
CA TYR A 25 9.31 3.14 -1.54
C TYR A 25 10.03 4.03 -0.53
N LEU A 26 9.36 4.37 0.59
CA LEU A 26 9.94 5.15 1.67
C LEU A 26 11.17 4.46 2.28
N GLN A 27 11.22 3.13 2.23
CA GLN A 27 12.39 2.36 2.67
C GLN A 27 13.66 2.80 1.92
N LYS A 28 13.62 2.85 0.58
CA LYS A 28 14.78 3.29 -0.22
C LYS A 28 15.06 4.76 -0.02
N ALA A 29 14.02 5.59 0.02
CA ALA A 29 14.15 7.02 0.26
C ALA A 29 14.94 7.35 1.53
N VAL A 30 14.68 6.61 2.62
CA VAL A 30 15.33 6.84 3.92
C VAL A 30 16.68 6.13 4.03
N PHE A 31 16.75 4.83 3.73
CA PHE A 31 17.98 4.06 3.96
C PHE A 31 19.05 4.27 2.89
N ASN A 32 18.65 4.61 1.67
CA ASN A 32 19.56 4.83 0.54
C ASN A 32 19.64 6.31 0.13
N LEU A 33 19.00 7.22 0.88
CA LEU A 33 18.92 8.65 0.57
C LEU A 33 18.43 8.91 -0.86
N ASP A 34 17.49 8.08 -1.33
CA ASP A 34 16.94 8.18 -2.68
C ASP A 34 15.87 9.28 -2.75
N LEU A 35 16.30 10.47 -3.18
CA LEU A 35 15.44 11.66 -3.28
C LEU A 35 14.32 11.52 -4.31
N GLU A 36 14.51 10.71 -5.36
CA GLU A 36 13.47 10.49 -6.37
C GLU A 36 12.29 9.73 -5.75
N GLN A 37 12.60 8.67 -5.00
CA GLN A 37 11.58 7.90 -4.27
C GLN A 37 10.90 8.74 -3.19
N PHE A 38 11.65 9.61 -2.50
CA PHE A 38 11.08 10.54 -1.53
C PHE A 38 10.06 11.48 -2.18
N ASN A 39 10.42 12.13 -3.28
CA ASN A 39 9.55 13.06 -3.99
C ASN A 39 8.30 12.36 -4.53
N MET A 40 8.44 11.16 -5.08
CA MET A 40 7.31 10.37 -5.56
C MET A 40 6.31 10.08 -4.43
N VAL A 41 6.78 9.65 -3.26
CA VAL A 41 5.92 9.39 -2.09
C VAL A 41 5.22 10.66 -1.63
N ARG A 42 5.94 11.79 -1.60
CA ARG A 42 5.41 13.09 -1.19
C ARG A 42 4.29 13.56 -2.11
N GLU A 43 4.49 13.54 -3.41
CA GLU A 43 3.48 13.97 -4.38
C GLU A 43 2.27 13.02 -4.37
N ALA A 44 2.48 11.71 -4.26
CA ALA A 44 1.37 10.75 -4.15
C ALA A 44 0.49 10.99 -2.92
N LEU A 45 1.08 11.36 -1.77
CA LEU A 45 0.32 11.72 -0.57
C LEU A 45 -0.44 13.04 -0.73
N ARG A 46 0.17 14.03 -1.40
CA ARG A 46 -0.48 15.31 -1.70
C ARG A 46 -1.67 15.14 -2.63
N GLU A 47 -1.51 14.41 -3.72
CA GLU A 47 -2.59 14.14 -4.67
C GLU A 47 -3.72 13.30 -4.06
N ARG A 48 -3.39 12.41 -3.12
CA ARG A 48 -4.42 11.70 -2.35
C ARG A 48 -5.30 12.66 -1.54
N ALA A 49 -4.71 13.66 -0.89
CA ALA A 49 -5.48 14.66 -0.16
C ALA A 49 -6.35 15.46 -1.14
N ASN A 50 -5.76 15.95 -2.24
CA ASN A 50 -6.49 16.67 -3.28
C ASN A 50 -7.69 15.88 -3.82
N LEU A 51 -7.53 14.58 -4.10
CA LEU A 51 -8.61 13.78 -4.67
C LEU A 51 -9.78 13.59 -3.70
N LEU A 52 -9.50 13.47 -2.40
CA LEU A 52 -10.54 13.41 -1.38
C LEU A 52 -11.37 14.70 -1.36
N ASP A 53 -10.75 15.85 -1.68
CA ASP A 53 -11.42 17.15 -1.71
C ASP A 53 -12.24 17.34 -3.01
N ILE A 54 -11.66 17.01 -4.18
CA ILE A 54 -12.32 17.28 -5.47
C ILE A 54 -13.36 16.23 -5.88
N ALA A 55 -13.22 14.99 -5.38
CA ALA A 55 -14.08 13.86 -5.75
C ALA A 55 -14.45 12.98 -4.56
N PRO A 56 -15.10 13.54 -3.51
CA PRO A 56 -15.45 12.79 -2.29
C PRO A 56 -16.46 11.65 -2.52
N HIS A 57 -17.17 11.68 -3.65
CA HIS A 57 -18.10 10.62 -4.05
C HIS A 57 -17.41 9.44 -4.76
N LEU A 58 -16.15 9.60 -5.19
CA LEU A 58 -15.35 8.55 -5.83
C LEU A 58 -14.26 7.98 -4.91
N ALA A 59 -13.78 8.76 -3.95
CA ALA A 59 -12.71 8.37 -3.04
C ALA A 59 -13.12 8.51 -1.58
N ARG A 60 -12.69 7.55 -0.74
CA ARG A 60 -12.89 7.59 0.72
C ARG A 60 -11.65 7.06 1.45
N PRO A 61 -11.40 7.49 2.70
CA PRO A 61 -10.34 6.90 3.50
C PRO A 61 -10.53 5.40 3.72
N LEU A 62 -9.46 4.63 3.53
CA LEU A 62 -9.42 3.20 3.81
C LEU A 62 -8.19 2.90 4.69
N PRO A 63 -8.39 2.51 5.96
CA PRO A 63 -7.29 2.02 6.80
C PRO A 63 -6.71 0.72 6.25
N ILE A 64 -5.38 0.59 6.26
CA ILE A 64 -4.67 -0.61 5.82
C ILE A 64 -3.92 -1.20 7.02
N MET A 65 -4.12 -2.50 7.27
CA MET A 65 -3.36 -3.26 8.26
C MET A 65 -2.18 -3.96 7.57
N LEU A 66 -0.97 -3.74 8.10
CA LEU A 66 0.26 -4.36 7.60
C LEU A 66 0.81 -5.32 8.66
N PRO A 67 0.74 -6.65 8.45
CA PRO A 67 1.35 -7.59 9.38
C PRO A 67 2.88 -7.52 9.28
N VAL A 68 3.55 -7.50 10.43
CA VAL A 68 5.02 -7.49 10.53
C VAL A 68 5.47 -8.86 11.01
N TYR A 69 6.31 -9.52 10.21
CA TYR A 69 6.85 -10.84 10.50
C TYR A 69 8.31 -10.74 10.91
N LYS A 70 8.76 -11.64 11.80
CA LYS A 70 10.19 -11.77 12.09
C LYS A 70 10.91 -12.37 10.86
N PRO A 71 12.14 -11.94 10.57
CA PRO A 71 12.96 -12.56 9.53
C PRO A 71 13.04 -14.09 9.74
N GLY A 72 12.80 -14.87 8.69
CA GLY A 72 12.84 -16.34 8.73
C GLY A 72 11.52 -17.05 9.05
N ILE A 73 10.45 -16.33 9.39
CA ILE A 73 9.12 -16.93 9.59
C ILE A 73 8.37 -16.96 8.24
N ASN A 74 7.93 -18.14 7.82
CA ASN A 74 7.04 -18.31 6.67
C ASN A 74 5.58 -18.26 7.14
N PRO A 75 4.78 -17.25 6.75
CA PRO A 75 3.39 -17.14 7.18
C PRO A 75 2.43 -18.17 6.53
N ARG A 76 2.93 -18.98 5.59
CA ARG A 76 2.14 -20.04 4.92
C ARG A 76 2.33 -21.42 5.56
N THR A 77 3.25 -21.56 6.50
CA THR A 77 3.37 -22.78 7.31
C THR A 77 2.70 -22.53 8.66
N ASN A 78 2.12 -23.57 9.26
CA ASN A 78 1.49 -23.51 10.59
C ASN A 78 2.49 -23.22 11.72
N ASP A 79 3.75 -22.88 11.41
CA ASP A 79 4.76 -22.44 12.37
C ASP A 79 4.52 -21.02 12.89
N THR A 80 3.43 -20.37 12.47
CA THR A 80 3.06 -19.03 12.95
C THR A 80 2.44 -19.12 14.33
N ALA A 81 3.30 -19.17 15.35
CA ALA A 81 2.91 -18.73 16.67
C ALA A 81 2.50 -17.24 16.58
N ILE A 82 1.20 -16.98 16.56
CA ILE A 82 0.67 -15.67 16.93
C ILE A 82 1.07 -15.51 18.40
N CYS A 83 2.17 -14.81 18.66
CA CYS A 83 2.58 -14.50 20.03
C CYS A 83 1.58 -13.46 20.57
N LEU A 84 0.46 -13.96 21.07
CA LEU A 84 -0.46 -13.25 21.95
C LEU A 84 0.31 -12.84 23.22
N PRO A 85 -0.09 -11.77 23.92
CA PRO A 85 0.59 -11.31 25.14
C PRO A 85 0.68 -12.34 26.27
N ALA A 86 0.02 -13.50 26.13
CA ALA A 86 0.04 -14.62 27.07
C ALA A 86 1.06 -15.75 26.73
N GLY A 87 1.90 -15.58 25.70
CA GLY A 87 2.93 -16.55 25.32
C GLY A 87 2.64 -17.29 24.00
N CYS A 88 3.70 -17.82 23.39
CA CYS A 88 3.63 -18.61 22.17
C CYS A 88 3.35 -20.08 22.55
N SER A 89 2.13 -20.57 22.33
CA SER A 89 1.82 -22.01 22.41
C SER A 89 1.96 -22.66 21.03
N PRO A 90 2.51 -23.89 20.92
CA PRO A 90 2.40 -24.67 19.69
C PRO A 90 0.93 -24.98 19.42
N THR A 91 0.43 -24.62 18.24
CA THR A 91 -0.83 -25.16 17.74
C THR A 91 -0.48 -26.26 16.76
N ASP A 92 -0.86 -27.49 17.08
CA ASP A 92 -0.88 -28.60 16.11
C ASP A 92 -1.71 -28.23 14.86
#